data_AF-A0A815WW04-F1
#
_entry.id   AF-A0A815WW04-F1
#
_cell.length_a   1.000
_cell.length_b   1.000
_cell.length_c   1.000
_cell.angle_alpha   90.00
_cell.angle_beta   90.00
_cell.angle_gamma   90.00
#
_symmetry.space_group_name_H-M   'P 1'
#
loop_
_entity.id
_entity.type
_entity.pdbx_description
1 polymer ?
#
loop_
_entity_poly.entity_id
_entity_poly.type
_entity_poly.pdbx_seq_one_letter_code
_entity_poly.pdbx_strand_id
1 'polypeptide(L)'
;MAITGHFASDKFEMKSTILKFLIFDSRHFSSNIGQELEKQVRELNIFDKITAIMCDGVANLKAAFRKFSRNNIEHIHCLAHKIHLILCNGLGLWVAPKIVINDVDIEEQEKNGSYKIISRIDQG
;
A
#
# COMPACT_ATOMS: atom_id res chain seq x y z
N MET A 1 4.64 -9.98 -3.80
CA MET A 1 3.68 -9.30 -4.68
C MET A 1 3.24 -10.25 -5.77
N ALA A 2 1.94 -10.37 -6.00
CA ALA A 2 1.38 -11.07 -7.14
C ALA A 2 0.86 -10.03 -8.14
N ILE A 3 1.17 -10.22 -9.43
CA ILE A 3 0.65 -9.39 -10.52
C ILE A 3 -0.33 -10.27 -11.30
N THR A 4 -1.58 -9.80 -11.40
CA THR A 4 -2.64 -10.44 -12.18
C THR A 4 -3.11 -9.50 -13.28
N GLY A 5 -3.32 -10.05 -14.47
CA GLY A 5 -3.84 -9.33 -15.63
C GLY A 5 -5.30 -9.71 -15.85
N HIS A 6 -6.15 -8.70 -16.01
CA HIS A 6 -7.56 -8.86 -16.33
C HIS A 6 -7.85 -8.20 -17.68
N PHE A 7 -8.46 -8.94 -18.61
CA PHE A 7 -8.74 -8.44 -19.96
C PHE A 7 -9.98 -9.12 -20.56
N ALA A 8 -10.60 -8.47 -21.54
CA ALA A 8 -11.65 -9.06 -22.34
C ALA A 8 -11.06 -9.83 -23.53
N SER A 9 -11.56 -11.04 -23.80
CA SER A 9 -11.23 -11.78 -25.02
C SER A 9 -11.98 -11.23 -26.24
N ASP A 10 -11.65 -11.74 -27.43
CA ASP A 10 -12.36 -11.41 -28.68
C ASP A 10 -13.86 -11.76 -28.65
N LYS A 11 -14.27 -12.62 -27.70
CA LYS A 11 -15.67 -12.98 -27.44
C LYS A 11 -16.31 -12.15 -26.31
N PHE A 12 -15.66 -11.06 -25.89
CA PHE A 12 -16.05 -10.23 -24.75
C PHE A 12 -16.16 -10.99 -23.42
N GLU A 13 -15.38 -12.06 -23.26
CA GLU A 13 -15.31 -12.79 -21.99
C GLU A 13 -14.20 -12.22 -21.11
N MET A 14 -14.49 -11.98 -19.83
CA MET A 14 -13.46 -11.58 -18.87
C MET A 14 -12.52 -12.75 -18.60
N LYS A 15 -11.23 -12.55 -18.84
CA LYS A 15 -10.15 -13.47 -18.51
C LYS A 15 -9.28 -12.86 -17.41
N SER A 16 -8.82 -13.71 -16.51
CA SER A 16 -7.90 -13.36 -15.42
C SER A 16 -6.74 -14.33 -15.45
N THR A 17 -5.52 -13.82 -15.51
CA THR A 17 -4.30 -14.66 -15.47
C THR A 17 -3.27 -14.08 -14.53
N ILE A 18 -2.52 -14.96 -13.88
CA ILE A 18 -1.35 -14.56 -13.13
C ILE A 18 -0.25 -14.23 -14.15
N LEU A 19 0.27 -13.01 -14.08
CA LEU A 19 1.38 -12.56 -14.93
C LEU A 19 2.71 -12.86 -14.25
N LYS A 20 2.80 -12.64 -12.94
CA LYS A 20 4.03 -12.84 -12.19
C LYS A 20 3.79 -12.99 -10.69
N PHE A 21 4.67 -13.73 -10.03
CA PHE A 21 4.90 -13.66 -8.60
C PHE A 21 6.30 -13.15 -8.32
N LEU A 22 6.40 -12.19 -7.39
CA LEU A 22 7.64 -11.53 -7.00
C LEU A 22 7.78 -11.60 -5.47
N ILE A 23 8.94 -12.03 -5.01
CA ILE A 23 9.32 -12.01 -3.59
C ILE A 23 10.18 -10.76 -3.38
N PHE A 24 9.88 -9.97 -2.35
CA PHE A 24 10.65 -8.79 -1.98
C PHE A 24 11.24 -8.99 -0.60
N ASP A 25 12.57 -8.94 -0.47
CA ASP A 25 13.29 -9.15 0.80
C ASP A 25 13.50 -7.86 1.62
N SER A 26 13.10 -6.68 1.12
CA SER A 26 13.41 -5.39 1.80
C SER A 26 12.20 -4.48 2.03
N ARG A 27 12.24 -3.70 3.13
CA ARG A 27 11.17 -2.79 3.62
C ARG A 27 11.08 -1.44 2.88
N HIS A 28 11.85 -1.19 1.82
CA HIS A 28 11.79 0.08 1.05
C HIS A 28 10.73 0.00 -0.08
N PHE A 29 9.48 -0.17 0.34
CA PHE A 29 8.38 -0.82 -0.38
C PHE A 29 7.72 -0.06 -1.55
N SER A 30 8.01 1.22 -1.80
CA SER A 30 7.15 2.07 -2.65
C SER A 30 7.64 2.28 -4.08
N SER A 31 8.83 2.88 -4.21
CA SER A 31 9.50 3.14 -5.47
C SER A 31 9.80 1.85 -6.22
N ASN A 32 10.20 0.82 -5.45
CA ASN A 32 10.66 -0.45 -5.99
C ASN A 32 9.52 -1.24 -6.62
N ILE A 33 8.30 -1.16 -6.05
CA ILE A 33 7.13 -1.86 -6.59
C ILE A 33 6.72 -1.28 -7.95
N GLY A 34 6.64 0.05 -8.08
CA GLY A 34 6.27 0.65 -9.36
C GLY A 34 7.29 0.37 -10.46
N GLN A 35 8.58 0.51 -10.15
CA GLN A 35 9.65 0.19 -11.10
C GLN A 35 9.64 -1.28 -11.51
N GLU A 36 9.45 -2.20 -10.57
CA GLU A 36 9.40 -3.63 -10.88
C GLU A 36 8.14 -3.97 -11.68
N LEU A 37 6.99 -3.40 -11.34
CA LEU A 37 5.78 -3.57 -12.12
C LEU A 37 5.97 -3.08 -13.56
N GLU A 38 6.55 -1.88 -13.75
CA GLU A 38 6.85 -1.33 -15.08
C GLU A 38 7.78 -2.26 -15.88
N LYS A 39 8.86 -2.72 -15.25
CA LYS A 39 9.78 -3.67 -15.85
C LYS A 39 9.07 -4.95 -16.29
N GLN A 40 8.28 -5.57 -15.42
CA GLN A 40 7.58 -6.82 -15.74
C GLN A 40 6.58 -6.65 -16.89
N VAL A 41 5.81 -5.57 -16.92
CA VAL A 41 4.84 -5.36 -18.01
C VAL A 41 5.49 -4.97 -19.34
N ARG A 42 6.69 -4.36 -19.30
CA ARG A 42 7.52 -4.13 -20.48
C ARG A 42 8.14 -5.42 -21.01
N GLU A 43 8.67 -6.27 -20.13
CA GLU A 43 9.18 -7.61 -20.47
C GLU A 43 8.11 -8.48 -21.15
N LEU A 44 6.85 -8.34 -20.70
CA LEU A 44 5.69 -9.03 -21.28
C LEU A 44 5.15 -8.37 -22.56
N ASN A 45 5.70 -7.24 -23.01
CA ASN A 45 5.22 -6.45 -24.15
C ASN A 45 3.74 -6.07 -24.06
N ILE A 46 3.24 -5.81 -22.84
CA ILE A 46 1.85 -5.41 -22.58
C ILE A 46 1.73 -4.00 -22.01
N PHE A 47 2.85 -3.30 -21.77
CA PHE A 47 2.84 -1.95 -21.19
C PHE A 47 1.88 -0.99 -21.90
N ASP A 48 1.86 -1.01 -23.24
CA ASP A 48 1.00 -0.14 -24.04
C ASP A 48 -0.49 -0.52 -24.04
N LYS A 49 -0.82 -1.72 -23.52
CA LYS A 49 -2.18 -2.26 -23.43
C LYS A 49 -2.81 -2.04 -22.06
N ILE A 50 -2.04 -1.54 -21.09
CA ILE A 50 -2.54 -1.28 -19.74
C ILE A 50 -3.39 -0.01 -19.76
N THR A 51 -4.64 -0.15 -19.34
CA THR A 51 -5.58 0.97 -19.17
C THR A 51 -5.71 1.39 -17.72
N ALA A 52 -5.66 0.43 -16.79
CA ALA A 52 -5.80 0.69 -15.37
C ALA A 52 -4.98 -0.29 -14.53
N ILE A 53 -4.61 0.16 -13.33
CA ILE A 53 -3.92 -0.65 -12.33
C ILE A 53 -4.70 -0.56 -11.02
N MET A 54 -5.02 -1.72 -10.44
CA MET A 54 -5.69 -1.81 -9.15
C MET A 54 -4.73 -2.30 -8.08
N CYS A 55 -4.56 -1.54 -7.00
CA CYS A 55 -3.71 -1.90 -5.86
C CYS A 55 -4.36 -1.53 -4.53
N ASP A 56 -3.93 -2.18 -3.45
CA ASP A 56 -4.28 -1.77 -2.09
C ASP A 56 -3.61 -0.43 -1.73
N GLY A 57 -4.17 0.23 -0.72
CA GLY A 57 -4.06 1.67 -0.49
C GLY A 57 -2.72 2.20 0.03
N VAL A 58 -1.58 1.69 -0.45
CA VAL A 58 -0.29 2.23 -0.04
C VAL A 58 -0.08 3.57 -0.77
N ALA A 59 -0.14 4.69 -0.04
CA ALA A 59 0.11 6.06 -0.54
C ALA A 59 1.41 6.17 -1.40
N ASN A 60 2.32 5.27 -1.10
CA ASN A 60 3.57 4.94 -1.75
C ASN A 60 3.46 4.50 -3.23
N LEU A 61 2.46 3.70 -3.62
CA LEU A 61 2.28 3.31 -5.03
C LEU A 61 1.75 4.47 -5.87
N LYS A 62 0.94 5.37 -5.30
CA LYS A 62 0.44 6.56 -6.02
C LYS A 62 1.60 7.45 -6.49
N ALA A 63 2.66 7.57 -5.69
CA ALA A 63 3.87 8.28 -6.09
C ALA A 63 4.67 7.54 -7.17
N ALA A 64 4.68 6.21 -7.14
CA ALA A 64 5.35 5.40 -8.15
C ALA A 64 4.61 5.43 -9.50
N PHE A 65 3.28 5.39 -9.51
CA PHE A 65 2.48 5.49 -10.74
C PHE A 65 2.47 6.88 -11.36
N ARG A 66 2.64 7.96 -10.58
CA ARG A 66 2.90 9.28 -11.16
C ARG A 66 4.20 9.36 -11.97
N LYS A 67 5.14 8.44 -11.71
CA LYS A 67 6.40 8.32 -12.45
C LYS A 67 6.31 7.35 -13.63
N PHE A 68 5.24 6.57 -13.75
CA PHE A 68 5.02 5.80 -14.98
C PHE A 68 4.90 6.79 -16.12
N SER A 69 5.73 6.63 -17.15
CA SER A 69 5.89 7.58 -18.26
C SER A 69 4.66 7.77 -19.16
N ARG A 70 3.48 7.30 -18.73
CA ARG A 70 2.23 7.35 -19.51
C ARG A 70 1.11 7.94 -18.66
N ASN A 71 0.69 9.15 -19.02
CA ASN A 71 -0.34 9.91 -18.30
C ASN A 71 -1.76 9.31 -18.38
N ASN A 72 -1.97 8.21 -19.12
CA ASN A 72 -3.30 7.65 -19.38
C ASN A 72 -3.58 6.34 -18.63
N ILE A 73 -2.71 5.93 -17.71
CA ILE A 73 -2.97 4.73 -16.87
C ILE A 73 -3.76 5.17 -15.63
N GLU A 74 -4.99 4.70 -15.53
CA GLU A 74 -5.84 4.97 -14.38
C GLU A 74 -5.42 4.15 -13.15
N HIS A 75 -5.26 4.80 -12.01
CA HIS A 75 -4.97 4.12 -10.77
C HIS A 75 -6.25 3.94 -9.95
N ILE A 76 -6.72 2.70 -9.85
CA ILE A 76 -7.95 2.32 -9.17
C ILE A 76 -7.62 1.78 -7.77
N HIS A 77 -8.28 2.30 -6.75
CA HIS A 77 -8.14 1.74 -5.41
C HIS A 77 -8.83 0.38 -5.30
N CYS A 78 -8.18 -0.58 -4.63
CA CYS A 78 -8.81 -1.85 -4.29
C CYS A 78 -10.08 -1.61 -3.45
N LEU A 79 -11.24 -1.98 -4.00
CA LEU A 79 -12.54 -1.81 -3.37
C LEU A 79 -12.63 -2.57 -2.04
N ALA A 80 -12.14 -3.81 -1.99
CA ALA A 80 -12.15 -4.62 -0.78
C ALA A 80 -11.38 -3.95 0.36
N HIS A 81 -10.21 -3.37 0.06
CA HIS A 81 -9.42 -2.62 1.05
C HIS A 81 -10.17 -1.37 1.55
N LYS A 82 -10.86 -0.64 0.66
CA LYS A 82 -11.66 0.53 1.04
C LYS A 82 -12.85 0.16 1.93
N ILE A 83 -13.58 -0.91 1.59
CA ILE A 83 -14.68 -1.43 2.41
C ILE A 83 -14.16 -1.85 3.78
N HIS A 84 -13.04 -2.58 3.83
CA HIS A 84 -12.40 -2.98 5.07
C HIS A 84 -12.06 -1.77 5.96
N LEU A 85 -11.44 -0.73 5.41
CA LEU A 85 -11.14 0.49 6.15
C LEU A 85 -12.39 1.18 6.70
N ILE A 86 -13.46 1.29 5.90
CA ILE A 86 -14.72 1.88 6.34
C ILE A 86 -15.31 1.11 7.52
N LEU A 87 -15.35 -0.22 7.42
CA LEU A 87 -15.91 -1.08 8.47
C LEU A 87 -15.09 -0.98 9.76
N CYS A 88 -13.77 -1.10 9.67
CA CYS A 88 -12.95 -1.05 10.86
C CYS A 88 -12.93 0.32 11.53
N ASN A 89 -12.99 1.41 10.76
CA ASN A 89 -13.09 2.75 11.31
C ASN A 89 -14.46 3.01 11.93
N GLY A 90 -15.54 2.62 11.24
CA GLY A 90 -16.90 2.81 11.71
C GLY A 90 -17.24 2.01 12.97
N LEU A 91 -16.66 0.81 13.10
CA LEU A 91 -16.86 -0.08 14.25
C LEU A 91 -15.78 0.08 15.33
N GLY A 92 -14.79 0.96 15.13
CA GLY A 92 -13.68 1.13 16.06
C GLY A 92 -12.84 -0.13 16.25
N LEU A 93 -12.70 -0.99 15.22
CA LEU A 93 -11.92 -2.23 15.31
C LEU A 93 -10.41 -1.98 15.29
N TRP A 94 -9.97 -0.78 14.90
CA TRP A 94 -8.59 -0.30 15.07
C TRP A 94 -8.47 0.46 16.41
N VAL A 95 -8.61 -0.26 17.53
CA VAL A 95 -8.23 0.27 18.84
C VAL A 95 -6.73 0.01 19.01
N ALA A 96 -5.89 1.02 18.80
CA ALA A 96 -4.62 1.02 19.54
C ALA A 96 -4.98 0.88 21.02
N PRO A 97 -4.36 -0.02 21.80
CA PRO A 97 -4.70 -0.12 23.21
C PRO A 97 -4.58 1.27 23.82
N LYS A 98 -5.69 1.79 24.37
CA LYS A 98 -5.63 2.97 25.23
C LYS A 98 -4.74 2.57 26.40
N ILE A 99 -3.48 2.96 26.37
CA ILE A 99 -2.67 2.94 27.58
C ILE A 99 -3.31 4.02 28.45
N VAL A 100 -4.16 3.60 29.37
CA VAL A 100 -4.65 4.46 30.45
C VAL A 100 -3.47 4.59 31.41
N ILE A 101 -2.65 5.61 31.20
CA ILE A 101 -1.68 6.05 32.20
C ILE A 101 -2.48 6.98 33.13
N ASN A 102 -2.73 6.53 34.35
CA ASN A 102 -3.32 7.38 35.38
C ASN A 102 -2.42 8.60 35.60
N ASP A 103 -3.01 9.79 35.45
CA ASP A 103 -2.58 11.11 35.94
C ASP A 103 -1.06 11.30 36.12
N VAL A 104 -0.35 11.54 35.02
CA VAL A 104 0.89 12.34 35.04
C VAL A 104 0.90 13.19 33.77
N ASP A 105 1.01 14.51 33.91
CA ASP A 105 1.09 15.47 32.81
C ASP A 105 2.27 15.12 31.88
N ILE A 106 1.98 14.77 30.63
CA ILE A 106 2.99 14.51 29.60
C ILE A 106 2.82 15.55 28.49
N GLU A 107 3.79 16.46 28.37
CA GLU A 107 3.92 17.32 27.18
C GLU A 107 4.26 16.46 25.96
N GLU A 108 3.35 16.45 24.99
CA GLU A 108 3.45 15.77 23.71
C GLU A 108 4.56 16.39 22.84
N GLN A 109 5.56 15.59 22.46
CA GLN A 109 6.29 15.84 21.20
C GLN A 109 6.39 14.54 20.38
N GLU A 110 5.62 14.51 19.29
CA GLU A 110 5.70 13.48 18.26
C GLU A 110 7.06 13.50 17.56
N LYS A 111 7.88 12.46 17.74
CA LYS A 111 8.84 12.03 16.71
C LYS A 111 8.88 10.51 16.58
N ASN A 112 8.50 10.06 15.38
CA ASN A 112 8.84 8.77 14.78
C ASN A 112 8.50 7.50 15.58
N GLY A 113 7.22 7.32 15.93
CA GLY A 113 6.58 5.99 15.97
C GLY A 113 7.21 4.92 16.88
N SER A 114 8.03 5.31 17.85
CA SER A 114 8.67 4.42 18.80
C SER A 114 8.57 5.05 20.19
N TYR A 115 7.75 4.47 21.06
CA TYR A 115 7.65 4.89 22.45
C TYR A 115 8.98 4.62 23.13
N LYS A 116 9.64 5.67 23.64
CA LYS A 116 10.80 5.52 24.51
C LYS A 116 10.36 5.85 25.93
N ILE A 117 10.26 4.84 26.78
CA ILE A 117 10.08 5.04 28.22
C ILE A 117 11.41 5.62 28.74
N ILE A 118 11.39 6.88 29.15
CA ILE A 118 12.53 7.50 29.84
C ILE A 118 12.26 7.30 31.34
N SER A 119 12.84 6.27 31.94
CA SER A 119 12.91 6.21 33.40
C SER A 119 13.94 7.24 33.87
N ARG A 120 13.49 8.25 34.62
CA ARG A 120 14.42 9.03 35.45
C ARG A 120 14.92 8.11 36.56
N ILE A 121 16.23 7.86 36.57
CA ILE A 121 16.92 7.37 37.76
C ILE A 121 17.09 8.60 38.64
N ASP A 122 16.35 8.68 39.73
CA ASP A 122 16.62 9.67 40.78
C ASP A 122 17.97 9.32 41.39
N GLN A 123 18.98 10.16 41.14
CA GLN A 123 20.19 10.20 41.94
C GLN A 123 19.89 11.03 43.19
N GLY A 124 19.63 10.35 44.29
CA GLY A 124 19.82 10.87 45.64
C GLY A 124 21.19 10.47 46.16
#